data_AF-T0KXY1-F1
#
_entry.id   AF-T0KXY1-F1
#
_cell.length_a   1.000
_cell.length_b   1.000
_cell.length_c   1.000
_cell.angle_alpha   90.00
_cell.angle_beta   90.00
_cell.angle_gamma   90.00
#
_symmetry.space_group_name_H-M   'P 1'
#
loop_
_entity.id
_entity.type
_entity.pdbx_description
1 polymer ?
#
loop_
_entity_poly.entity_id
_entity_poly.type
_entity_poly.pdbx_seq_one_letter_code
_entity_poly.pdbx_strand_id
1 'polypeptide(L)'
;MKTAEELYNFSKDESDSIQNKVDQFKSDVIICSGKVGELFLDFLNEKKILIFKILSKHDLRRIRECLGGSICNTLDEDIKFGKARKIEVFREGNKNYTKFLGNEVSTIILKNSLEVVLDEYEREILKCLRVLSKNIINNKIKVVDGAGKFEKTLSMIYKNKNPSDINLKFVYESISKAFDKFSLMKGEAYDIINPKMRAIKYALDFVSILYETDDYLIGIQEKLNIKPRMNEDWDVDH
;
A
#
# COMPACT_ATOMS: atom_id res chain seq x y z
N MET A 1 -36.44 3.40 37.03
CA MET A 1 -35.72 4.16 38.06
C MET A 1 -36.60 5.32 38.48
N LYS A 2 -37.11 5.30 39.72
CA LYS A 2 -38.11 6.30 40.17
C LYS A 2 -37.76 7.00 41.49
N THR A 3 -36.65 6.63 42.13
CA THR A 3 -36.26 7.15 43.44
C THR A 3 -34.84 7.72 43.40
N ALA A 4 -34.58 8.82 44.11
CA ALA A 4 -33.29 9.53 44.08
C ALA A 4 -32.11 8.64 44.54
N GLU A 5 -32.36 7.76 45.52
CA GLU A 5 -31.37 6.79 46.01
C GLU A 5 -31.00 5.73 44.95
N GLU A 6 -31.96 5.30 44.12
CA GLU A 6 -31.68 4.35 43.03
C GLU A 6 -30.77 4.95 41.96
N LEU A 7 -30.96 6.24 41.65
CA LEU A 7 -30.12 6.97 40.69
C LEU A 7 -28.69 7.16 41.22
N TYR A 8 -28.56 7.46 42.52
CA TYR A 8 -27.26 7.62 43.16
C TYR A 8 -26.49 6.31 43.21
N ASN A 9 -27.12 5.22 43.66
CA ASN A 9 -26.49 3.90 43.72
C ASN A 9 -26.10 3.41 42.33
N PHE A 10 -26.94 3.63 41.30
CA PHE A 10 -26.60 3.28 39.93
C PHE A 10 -25.34 4.01 39.42
N SER A 11 -25.22 5.31 39.72
CA SER A 11 -24.04 6.10 39.32
C SER A 11 -22.76 5.61 39.99
N LYS A 12 -22.86 5.14 41.24
CA LYS A 12 -21.75 4.56 41.99
C LYS A 12 -21.36 3.19 41.44
N ASP A 13 -22.34 2.32 41.19
CA ASP A 13 -22.12 0.99 40.62
C ASP A 13 -21.48 1.07 39.21
N GLU A 14 -21.87 2.05 38.40
CA GLU A 14 -21.25 2.31 37.10
C GLU A 14 -19.77 2.71 37.24
N SER A 15 -19.47 3.60 38.17
CA SER A 15 -18.11 4.05 38.46
C SER A 15 -17.23 2.90 38.94
N ASP A 16 -17.73 2.07 39.86
CA ASP A 16 -17.04 0.90 40.39
C ASP A 16 -16.82 -0.15 39.27
N SER A 17 -17.79 -0.34 38.38
CA SER A 17 -17.65 -1.23 37.20
C SER A 17 -16.55 -0.75 36.24
N ILE A 18 -16.47 0.56 35.99
CA ILE A 18 -15.44 1.17 35.16
C ILE A 18 -14.06 1.01 35.82
N GLN A 19 -13.96 1.30 37.11
CA GLN A 19 -12.71 1.18 37.86
C GLN A 19 -12.18 -0.25 37.82
N ASN A 20 -13.04 -1.25 38.08
CA ASN A 20 -12.70 -2.67 37.99
C ASN A 20 -12.19 -3.07 36.59
N LYS A 21 -12.79 -2.55 35.51
CA LYS A 21 -12.28 -2.78 34.14
C LYS A 21 -10.92 -2.14 33.93
N VAL A 22 -10.70 -0.95 34.49
CA VAL A 22 -9.41 -0.27 34.38
C VAL A 22 -8.34 -1.00 35.20
N ASP A 23 -8.69 -1.66 36.29
CA ASP A 23 -7.78 -2.50 37.10
C ASP A 23 -7.32 -3.78 36.39
N GLN A 24 -8.10 -4.25 35.42
CA GLN A 24 -7.72 -5.42 34.62
C GLN A 24 -6.60 -5.12 33.61
N PHE A 25 -6.33 -3.84 33.29
CA PHE A 25 -5.25 -3.48 32.37
C PHE A 25 -3.87 -3.68 33.00
N LYS A 26 -3.05 -4.50 32.35
CA LYS A 26 -1.66 -4.80 32.78
C LYS A 26 -0.59 -4.06 31.96
N SER A 27 -0.99 -3.08 31.16
CA SER A 27 -0.13 -2.39 30.19
C SER A 27 0.03 -0.91 30.50
N ASP A 28 1.24 -0.38 30.33
CA ASP A 28 1.53 1.06 30.51
C ASP A 28 0.92 1.93 29.41
N VAL A 29 0.59 1.35 28.25
CA VAL A 29 0.12 2.07 27.06
C VAL A 29 -1.04 1.32 26.42
N ILE A 30 -2.15 2.00 26.22
CA ILE A 30 -3.35 1.49 25.56
C ILE A 30 -3.55 2.24 24.25
N ILE A 31 -3.65 1.49 23.15
CA ILE A 31 -3.96 2.04 21.83
C ILE A 31 -5.40 1.66 21.47
N CYS A 32 -6.26 2.65 21.30
CA CYS A 32 -7.68 2.43 21.05
C CYS A 32 -8.14 3.06 19.72
N SER A 33 -9.02 2.33 19.01
CA SER A 33 -9.76 2.84 17.86
C SER A 33 -11.19 3.15 18.26
N GLY A 34 -11.40 4.31 18.90
CA GLY A 34 -12.71 4.70 19.38
C GLY A 34 -12.69 6.00 20.18
N LYS A 35 -13.87 6.40 20.66
CA LYS A 35 -13.97 7.42 21.70
C LYS A 35 -13.73 6.75 23.06
N VAL A 36 -13.05 7.45 23.94
CA VAL A 36 -12.84 7.05 25.33
C VAL A 36 -13.68 8.00 26.19
N GLY A 37 -14.43 7.46 27.15
CA GLY A 37 -15.23 8.26 28.07
C GLY A 37 -14.37 9.03 29.07
N GLU A 38 -14.88 10.14 29.61
CA GLU A 38 -14.15 11.01 30.55
C GLU A 38 -13.79 10.27 31.84
N LEU A 39 -14.75 9.54 32.45
CA LEU A 39 -14.48 8.73 33.64
C LEU A 39 -13.36 7.70 33.42
N PHE A 40 -13.28 7.08 32.23
CA PHE A 40 -12.19 6.17 31.90
C PHE A 40 -10.84 6.90 31.84
N LEU A 41 -10.80 8.10 31.29
CA LEU A 41 -9.58 8.91 31.22
C LEU A 41 -9.07 9.28 32.61
N ASP A 42 -9.96 9.65 33.53
CA ASP A 42 -9.61 10.03 34.89
C ASP A 42 -8.98 8.84 35.65
N PHE A 43 -9.63 7.67 35.64
CA PHE A 43 -9.07 6.47 36.27
C PHE A 43 -7.77 5.98 35.62
N LEU A 44 -7.61 6.14 34.30
CA LEU A 44 -6.38 5.77 33.59
C LEU A 44 -5.24 6.74 33.92
N ASN A 45 -5.54 8.04 34.11
CA ASN A 45 -4.58 9.03 34.57
C ASN A 45 -4.08 8.75 35.99
N GLU A 46 -4.98 8.36 36.92
CA GLU A 46 -4.60 7.97 38.28
C GLU A 46 -3.59 6.81 38.28
N LYS A 47 -3.76 5.85 37.36
CA LYS A 47 -2.85 4.71 37.19
C LYS A 47 -1.64 4.99 36.31
N LYS A 48 -1.50 6.22 35.80
CA LYS A 48 -0.42 6.64 34.88
C LYS A 48 -0.33 5.78 33.62
N ILE A 49 -1.47 5.30 33.12
CA ILE A 49 -1.55 4.54 31.87
C ILE A 49 -1.77 5.51 30.71
N LEU A 50 -0.88 5.50 29.73
CA LEU A 50 -0.99 6.34 28.53
C LEU A 50 -2.07 5.78 27.59
N ILE A 51 -3.02 6.62 27.20
CA ILE A 51 -3.98 6.27 26.15
C ILE A 51 -3.60 6.99 24.86
N PHE A 52 -3.51 6.24 23.77
CA PHE A 52 -3.29 6.78 22.43
C PHE A 52 -4.43 6.38 21.49
N LYS A 53 -5.14 7.40 21.00
CA LYS A 53 -6.30 7.22 20.11
C LYS A 53 -5.89 7.25 18.65
N ILE A 54 -6.31 6.25 17.89
CA ILE A 54 -6.08 6.15 16.44
C ILE A 54 -7.38 5.88 15.72
N LEU A 55 -7.72 6.73 14.75
CA LEU A 55 -8.96 6.56 13.96
C LEU A 55 -8.77 5.61 12.77
N SER A 56 -7.56 5.55 12.23
CA SER A 56 -7.24 4.77 11.04
C SER A 56 -6.97 3.31 11.39
N LYS A 57 -7.79 2.40 10.85
CA LYS A 57 -7.57 0.95 10.93
C LYS A 57 -6.21 0.53 10.34
N HIS A 58 -5.71 1.29 9.36
CA HIS A 58 -4.44 1.00 8.71
C HIS A 58 -3.26 1.32 9.62
N ASP A 59 -3.34 2.44 10.36
CA ASP A 59 -2.27 2.83 11.28
C ASP A 59 -2.26 1.94 12.52
N LEU A 60 -3.42 1.48 12.99
CA LEU A 60 -3.50 0.52 14.08
C LEU A 60 -2.80 -0.81 13.70
N ARG A 61 -2.97 -1.29 12.47
CA ARG A 61 -2.24 -2.47 11.96
C ARG A 61 -0.74 -2.21 11.84
N ARG A 62 -0.31 -1.05 11.33
CA ARG A 62 1.12 -0.68 11.23
C ARG A 62 1.79 -0.61 12.60
N ILE A 63 1.09 -0.09 13.61
CA ILE A 63 1.64 -0.05 14.97
C ILE A 63 1.72 -1.44 15.58
N ARG A 64 0.73 -2.30 15.34
CA ARG A 64 0.83 -3.72 15.72
C ARG A 64 2.04 -4.39 15.04
N GLU A 65 2.32 -4.10 13.78
CA GLU A 65 3.51 -4.60 13.09
C GLU A 65 4.81 -4.00 13.68
N CYS A 66 4.79 -2.73 14.09
CA CYS A 66 5.95 -2.03 14.68
C CYS A 66 6.31 -2.48 16.10
N LEU A 67 5.30 -2.65 16.96
CA LEU A 67 5.46 -2.96 18.38
C LEU A 67 5.24 -4.45 18.69
N GLY A 68 4.67 -5.20 17.77
CA GLY A 68 4.12 -6.53 18.01
C GLY A 68 2.76 -6.50 18.71
N GLY A 69 2.28 -7.68 19.08
CA GLY A 69 1.04 -7.88 19.84
C GLY A 69 -0.19 -8.26 19.00
N SER A 70 -1.34 -8.36 19.68
CA SER A 70 -2.64 -8.67 19.10
C SER A 70 -3.59 -7.47 19.20
N ILE A 71 -4.42 -7.30 18.17
CA ILE A 71 -5.54 -6.34 18.20
C ILE A 71 -6.76 -7.13 18.66
N CYS A 72 -7.34 -6.74 19.78
CA CYS A 72 -8.49 -7.42 20.38
C CYS A 72 -9.66 -6.46 20.46
N ASN A 73 -10.88 -7.00 20.35
CA ASN A 73 -12.12 -6.24 20.54
C ASN A 73 -12.56 -6.24 22.02
N THR A 74 -12.15 -7.28 22.75
CA THR A 74 -12.50 -7.56 24.14
C THR A 74 -11.24 -7.67 24.99
N LEU A 75 -11.39 -7.43 26.30
CA LEU A 75 -10.32 -7.53 27.30
C LEU A 75 -10.21 -8.96 27.82
N ASP A 76 -9.94 -9.90 26.92
CA ASP A 76 -9.79 -11.31 27.28
C ASP A 76 -8.40 -11.58 27.88
N GLU A 77 -8.25 -12.68 28.62
CA GLU A 77 -7.01 -12.96 29.37
C GLU A 77 -5.81 -13.33 28.46
N ASP A 78 -6.06 -13.81 27.24
CA ASP A 78 -5.05 -14.26 26.27
C ASP A 78 -4.50 -13.14 25.36
N ILE A 79 -4.34 -11.92 25.88
CA ILE A 79 -3.82 -10.79 25.10
C ILE A 79 -2.30 -10.87 24.97
N LYS A 80 -1.82 -10.86 23.73
CA LYS A 80 -0.40 -10.70 23.43
C LYS A 80 -0.02 -9.23 23.44
N PHE A 81 0.74 -8.80 24.44
CA PHE A 81 1.24 -7.42 24.53
C PHE A 81 2.38 -7.14 23.54
N GLY A 82 2.36 -5.96 22.93
CA GLY A 82 3.48 -5.40 22.19
C GLY A 82 4.52 -4.78 23.12
N LYS A 83 5.72 -4.49 22.60
CA LYS A 83 6.80 -3.82 23.33
C LYS A 83 7.26 -2.57 22.58
N ALA A 84 7.19 -1.43 23.24
CA ALA A 84 7.78 -0.18 22.76
C ALA A 84 9.05 0.12 23.57
N ARG A 85 10.13 0.54 22.91
CA ARG A 85 11.36 0.95 23.60
C ARG A 85 11.19 2.31 24.25
N LYS A 86 10.56 3.24 23.53
CA LYS A 86 10.34 4.61 23.99
C LYS A 86 9.16 5.23 23.26
N ILE A 87 8.38 6.03 23.98
CA ILE A 87 7.31 6.86 23.42
C ILE A 87 7.62 8.30 23.79
N GLU A 88 7.68 9.16 22.78
CA GLU A 88 8.02 10.58 22.96
C GLU A 88 7.01 11.44 22.22
N VAL A 89 6.64 12.56 22.83
CA VAL A 89 5.93 13.62 22.12
C VAL A 89 6.96 14.66 21.70
N PHE A 90 7.00 14.98 20.41
CA PHE A 90 7.83 16.04 19.87
C PHE A 90 6.97 17.06 19.13
N ARG A 91 7.41 18.31 19.15
CA ARG A 91 6.72 19.41 18.48
C ARG A 91 7.49 19.80 17.23
N GLU A 92 6.77 19.92 16.12
CA GLU A 92 7.31 20.42 14.87
C GLU A 92 6.37 21.52 14.36
N GLY A 93 6.89 22.75 14.32
CA GLY A 93 6.09 23.95 14.05
C GLY A 93 4.96 24.13 15.09
N ASN A 94 3.72 24.13 14.61
CA ASN A 94 2.52 24.31 15.43
C ASN A 94 1.80 22.99 15.77
N LYS A 95 2.39 21.84 15.44
CA LYS A 95 1.77 20.53 15.67
C LYS A 95 2.62 19.67 16.61
N ASN A 96 1.93 18.92 17.46
CA ASN A 96 2.54 17.91 18.32
C ASN A 96 2.39 16.53 17.67
N TYR A 97 3.45 15.76 17.67
CA TYR A 97 3.55 14.43 17.10
C TYR A 97 3.99 13.45 18.18
N THR A 98 3.46 12.23 18.15
CA THR A 98 3.89 11.16 19.06
C THR A 98 4.70 10.14 18.29
N LYS A 99 5.93 9.90 18.74
CA LYS A 99 6.87 8.95 18.16
C LYS A 99 6.87 7.67 18.98
N PHE A 100 6.59 6.55 18.31
CA PHE A 100 6.77 5.21 18.87
C PHE A 100 8.09 4.64 18.36
N LEU A 101 9.03 4.37 19.27
CA LEU A 101 10.31 3.73 18.93
C LEU A 101 10.20 2.22 19.20
N GLY A 102 10.06 1.43 18.12
CA GLY A 102 10.08 -0.03 18.10
C GLY A 102 11.32 -0.57 17.36
N ASN A 103 11.41 -1.90 17.21
CA ASN A 103 12.63 -2.54 16.68
C ASN A 103 12.62 -2.82 15.16
N GLU A 104 11.46 -2.82 14.49
CA GLU A 104 11.35 -3.40 13.14
C GLU A 104 10.77 -2.46 12.06
N VAL A 105 10.16 -1.34 12.43
CA VAL A 105 9.53 -0.42 11.46
C VAL A 105 10.23 0.93 11.49
N SER A 106 10.65 1.38 10.31
CA SER A 106 11.22 2.71 10.10
C SER A 106 10.19 3.61 9.41
N THR A 107 10.09 4.85 9.88
CA THR A 107 9.22 5.87 9.28
C THR A 107 10.08 6.96 8.66
N ILE A 108 9.82 7.28 7.39
CA ILE A 108 10.43 8.40 6.67
C ILE A 108 9.43 9.54 6.68
N ILE A 109 9.86 10.72 7.14
CA ILE A 109 9.01 11.92 7.16
C ILE A 109 9.36 12.77 5.94
N LEU A 110 8.40 12.94 5.04
CA LEU A 110 8.54 13.82 3.87
C LEU A 110 8.01 15.21 4.22
N LYS A 111 8.81 16.25 3.94
CA LYS A 111 8.45 17.65 4.18
C LYS A 111 8.52 18.41 2.86
N ASN A 112 7.40 19.03 2.46
CA ASN A 112 7.31 19.91 1.30
C ASN A 112 6.16 20.90 1.53
N SER A 113 6.21 22.05 0.87
CA SER A 113 5.15 23.06 0.91
C SER A 113 3.92 22.67 0.09
N LEU A 114 4.10 21.83 -0.94
CA LEU A 114 3.04 21.41 -1.85
C LEU A 114 2.70 19.93 -1.66
N GLU A 115 1.44 19.64 -1.35
CA GLU A 115 0.94 18.26 -1.15
C GLU A 115 1.11 17.40 -2.42
N VAL A 116 0.85 17.97 -3.61
CA VAL A 116 1.03 17.26 -4.88
C VAL A 116 2.46 16.77 -5.06
N VAL A 117 3.47 17.54 -4.60
CA VAL A 117 4.87 17.12 -4.69
C VAL A 117 5.19 16.04 -3.65
N LEU A 118 4.56 16.08 -2.47
CA LEU A 118 4.69 15.02 -1.46
C LEU A 118 4.15 13.69 -1.98
N ASP A 119 2.99 13.69 -2.64
CA ASP A 119 2.40 12.49 -3.22
C ASP A 119 3.30 11.88 -4.31
N GLU A 120 3.95 12.72 -5.12
CA GLU A 120 4.95 12.29 -6.09
C GLU A 120 6.17 11.64 -5.42
N TYR A 121 6.74 12.29 -4.40
CA TYR A 121 7.89 11.75 -3.66
C TYR A 121 7.55 10.45 -2.92
N GLU A 122 6.39 10.37 -2.27
CA GLU A 122 5.92 9.15 -1.63
C GLU A 122 5.84 8.03 -2.67
N ARG A 123 5.23 8.30 -3.82
CA ARG A 123 5.07 7.30 -4.88
C ARG A 123 6.43 6.86 -5.44
N GLU A 124 7.38 7.76 -5.64
CA GLU A 124 8.73 7.44 -6.10
C GLU A 124 9.50 6.57 -5.10
N ILE A 125 9.52 6.97 -3.82
CA ILE A 125 10.18 6.20 -2.76
C ILE A 125 9.54 4.81 -2.64
N LEU A 126 8.21 4.71 -2.66
CA LEU A 126 7.51 3.44 -2.61
C LEU A 126 7.83 2.57 -3.83
N LYS A 127 7.96 3.15 -5.04
CA LYS A 127 8.40 2.41 -6.22
C LYS A 127 9.82 1.87 -6.03
N CYS A 128 10.77 2.70 -5.57
CA CYS A 128 12.14 2.29 -5.30
C CYS A 128 12.20 1.15 -4.26
N LEU A 129 11.53 1.31 -3.12
CA LEU A 129 11.50 0.29 -2.06
C LEU A 129 10.89 -1.04 -2.55
N ARG A 130 9.82 -0.99 -3.34
CA ARG A 130 9.19 -2.19 -3.93
C ARG A 130 10.10 -2.90 -4.92
N VAL A 131 10.85 -2.14 -5.72
CA VAL A 131 11.80 -2.73 -6.66
C VAL A 131 12.96 -3.35 -5.89
N LEU A 132 13.50 -2.69 -4.88
CA LEU A 132 14.57 -3.23 -4.05
C LEU A 132 14.12 -4.50 -3.31
N SER A 133 12.98 -4.46 -2.62
CA SER A 133 12.49 -5.59 -1.82
C SER A 133 12.25 -6.86 -2.65
N LYS A 134 11.83 -6.72 -3.91
CA LYS A 134 11.59 -7.86 -4.81
C LYS A 134 12.85 -8.41 -5.48
N ASN A 135 13.94 -7.64 -5.53
CA ASN A 135 15.13 -7.97 -6.32
C ASN A 135 16.40 -8.21 -5.49
N ILE A 136 16.36 -7.88 -4.20
CA ILE A 136 17.40 -8.29 -3.25
C ILE A 136 17.27 -9.78 -3.00
N ILE A 137 18.31 -10.54 -3.36
CA ILE A 137 18.43 -11.97 -3.08
C ILE A 137 19.77 -12.18 -2.37
N ASN A 138 19.76 -12.72 -1.15
CA ASN A 138 20.96 -12.94 -0.33
C ASN A 138 21.82 -11.66 -0.18
N ASN A 139 21.18 -10.52 0.10
CA ASN A 139 21.80 -9.19 0.21
C ASN A 139 22.57 -8.72 -1.04
N LYS A 140 22.29 -9.31 -2.21
CA LYS A 140 22.88 -8.92 -3.50
C LYS A 140 21.77 -8.52 -4.47
N ILE A 141 22.10 -7.58 -5.36
CA ILE A 141 21.22 -7.09 -6.43
C ILE A 141 21.94 -7.29 -7.76
N LYS A 142 21.24 -7.84 -8.75
CA LYS A 142 21.76 -7.95 -10.12
C LYS A 142 21.41 -6.68 -10.89
N VAL A 143 22.45 -6.00 -11.36
CA VAL A 143 22.34 -4.74 -12.10
C VAL A 143 22.93 -4.88 -13.51
N VAL A 144 22.51 -3.99 -14.39
CA VAL A 144 22.99 -3.84 -15.78
C VAL A 144 23.26 -2.37 -16.04
N ASP A 145 24.03 -2.09 -17.09
CA ASP A 145 24.32 -0.72 -17.50
C ASP A 145 23.04 0.01 -17.92
N GLY A 146 22.70 1.06 -17.19
CA GLY A 146 21.58 1.93 -17.49
C GLY A 146 21.91 2.96 -18.58
N ALA A 147 21.20 4.09 -18.56
CA ALA A 147 21.42 5.22 -19.47
C ALA A 147 21.35 4.85 -20.97
N GLY A 148 20.52 3.86 -21.32
CA GLY A 148 20.33 3.39 -22.70
C GLY A 148 21.42 2.42 -23.21
N LYS A 149 22.45 2.14 -22.42
CA LYS A 149 23.56 1.23 -22.81
C LYS A 149 23.07 -0.22 -22.93
N PHE A 150 22.25 -0.68 -21.99
CA PHE A 150 21.67 -2.03 -22.04
C PHE A 150 20.82 -2.24 -23.29
N GLU A 151 19.93 -1.31 -23.62
CA GLU A 151 19.06 -1.38 -24.80
C GLU A 151 19.88 -1.36 -26.10
N LYS A 152 20.93 -0.52 -26.16
CA LYS A 152 21.85 -0.50 -27.31
C LYS A 152 22.63 -1.80 -27.48
N THR A 153 23.08 -2.38 -26.37
CA THR A 153 23.76 -3.69 -26.38
C THR A 153 22.82 -4.78 -26.88
N LEU A 154 21.56 -4.78 -26.45
CA LEU A 154 20.54 -5.70 -26.97
C LEU A 154 20.31 -5.51 -28.47
N SER A 155 20.23 -4.27 -28.97
CA SER A 155 20.11 -4.01 -30.41
C SER A 155 21.24 -4.69 -31.19
N MET A 156 22.48 -4.51 -30.76
CA MET A 156 23.64 -5.14 -31.41
C MET A 156 23.56 -6.67 -31.40
N ILE A 157 23.12 -7.27 -30.30
CA ILE A 157 22.94 -8.72 -30.19
C ILE A 157 21.90 -9.21 -31.20
N TYR A 158 20.73 -8.56 -31.30
CA TYR A 158 19.69 -8.96 -32.25
C TYR A 158 20.11 -8.73 -33.69
N LYS A 159 20.85 -7.67 -33.99
CA LYS A 159 21.38 -7.39 -35.33
C LYS A 159 22.39 -8.43 -35.80
N ASN A 160 23.20 -8.96 -34.87
CA ASN A 160 24.22 -9.97 -35.17
C ASN A 160 23.65 -11.39 -35.23
N LYS A 161 22.39 -11.62 -34.82
CA LYS A 161 21.74 -12.92 -34.97
C LYS A 161 21.40 -13.18 -36.44
N ASN A 162 21.92 -14.28 -36.98
CA ASN A 162 21.63 -14.76 -38.33
C ASN A 162 20.82 -16.07 -38.27
N PRO A 163 19.49 -16.00 -38.16
CA PRO A 163 18.64 -17.19 -38.23
C PRO A 163 18.63 -17.77 -39.65
N SER A 164 18.42 -19.09 -39.76
CA SER A 164 18.27 -19.78 -41.05
C SER A 164 17.01 -19.37 -41.81
N ASP A 165 15.94 -19.01 -41.09
CA ASP A 165 14.70 -18.51 -41.67
C ASP A 165 14.79 -17.00 -41.95
N ILE A 166 14.54 -16.62 -43.21
CA ILE A 166 14.54 -15.23 -43.67
C ILE A 166 13.46 -14.39 -42.97
N ASN A 167 12.31 -14.97 -42.63
CA ASN A 167 11.21 -14.27 -41.97
C ASN A 167 11.62 -13.88 -40.54
N LEU A 168 12.24 -14.81 -39.81
CA LEU A 168 12.78 -14.54 -38.48
C LEU A 168 13.88 -13.48 -38.49
N LYS A 169 14.66 -13.39 -39.58
CA LYS A 169 15.69 -12.36 -39.75
C LYS A 169 15.06 -10.96 -39.77
N PHE A 170 13.97 -10.76 -40.52
CA PHE A 170 13.26 -9.48 -40.55
C PHE A 170 12.66 -9.10 -39.20
N VAL A 171 12.17 -10.09 -38.44
CA VAL A 171 11.68 -9.86 -37.07
C VAL A 171 12.80 -9.36 -36.15
N TYR A 172 13.97 -10.03 -36.15
CA TYR A 172 15.11 -9.59 -35.33
C TYR A 172 15.64 -8.21 -35.74
N GLU A 173 15.69 -7.91 -37.04
CA GLU A 173 16.08 -6.58 -37.52
C GLU A 173 15.09 -5.50 -37.05
N SER A 174 13.80 -5.80 -37.06
CA SER A 174 12.76 -4.88 -36.59
C SER A 174 12.86 -4.61 -35.08
N ILE A 175 13.09 -5.67 -34.29
CA ILE A 175 13.32 -5.56 -32.85
C ILE A 175 14.60 -4.76 -32.54
N SER A 176 15.69 -5.02 -33.26
CA SER A 176 16.94 -4.26 -33.13
C SER A 176 16.71 -2.77 -33.40
N LYS A 177 16.03 -2.42 -34.50
CA LYS A 177 15.67 -1.03 -34.81
C LYS A 177 14.83 -0.37 -33.71
N ALA A 178 13.94 -1.12 -33.05
CA ALA A 178 13.15 -0.60 -31.93
C ALA A 178 14.03 -0.27 -30.71
N PHE A 179 14.94 -1.16 -30.32
CA PHE A 179 15.89 -0.89 -29.24
C PHE A 179 16.90 0.22 -29.57
N ASP A 180 17.23 0.42 -30.85
CA ASP A 180 18.10 1.52 -31.27
C ASP A 180 17.49 2.92 -31.13
N LYS A 181 16.18 3.03 -30.92
CA LYS A 181 15.53 4.32 -30.66
C LYS A 181 15.85 4.89 -29.27
N PHE A 182 16.32 4.06 -28.34
CA PHE A 182 16.68 4.52 -27.00
C PHE A 182 17.91 5.46 -27.06
N SER A 183 17.79 6.61 -26.39
CA SER A 183 18.85 7.60 -26.31
C SER A 183 19.95 7.15 -25.34
N LEU A 184 21.21 7.33 -25.74
CA LEU A 184 22.34 7.08 -24.88
C LEU A 184 22.66 8.33 -24.08
N MET A 185 22.53 8.27 -22.76
CA MET A 185 22.88 9.39 -21.89
C MET A 185 24.32 9.28 -21.39
N LYS A 186 24.99 10.42 -21.27
CA LYS A 186 26.33 10.49 -20.67
C LYS A 186 26.17 10.33 -19.15
N GLY A 187 26.70 9.24 -18.61
CA GLY A 187 26.70 8.98 -17.18
C GLY A 187 26.92 7.50 -16.84
N GLU A 188 27.33 7.26 -15.60
CA GLU A 188 27.32 5.94 -14.99
C GLU A 188 26.00 5.78 -14.22
N ALA A 189 25.04 5.14 -14.86
CA ALA A 189 23.79 4.74 -14.25
C ALA A 189 23.67 3.23 -14.35
N TYR A 190 23.14 2.59 -13.31
CA TYR A 190 22.88 1.16 -13.27
C TYR A 190 21.41 0.93 -13.01
N ASP A 191 20.83 0.02 -13.79
CA ASP A 191 19.44 -0.39 -13.65
C ASP A 191 19.37 -1.83 -13.14
N ILE A 192 18.30 -2.17 -12.44
CA ILE A 192 18.07 -3.53 -11.96
C ILE A 192 17.57 -4.38 -13.14
N ILE A 193 18.19 -5.56 -13.33
CA ILE A 193 17.95 -6.39 -14.53
C ILE A 193 16.50 -6.91 -14.62
N ASN A 194 15.92 -7.33 -13.50
CA ASN A 194 14.63 -8.00 -13.46
C ASN A 194 13.47 -7.10 -13.93
N PRO A 195 13.32 -5.85 -13.46
CA PRO A 195 12.37 -4.90 -14.04
C PRO A 195 12.52 -4.72 -15.55
N LYS A 196 13.76 -4.58 -16.07
CA LYS A 196 13.99 -4.46 -17.51
C LYS A 196 13.54 -5.69 -18.28
N MET A 197 13.90 -6.89 -17.81
CA MET A 197 13.47 -8.14 -18.43
C MET A 197 11.95 -8.28 -18.44
N ARG A 198 11.27 -7.95 -17.34
CA ARG A 198 9.80 -7.99 -17.26
C ARG A 198 9.17 -6.96 -18.20
N ALA A 199 9.71 -5.75 -18.26
CA ALA A 199 9.20 -4.72 -19.17
C ALA A 199 9.31 -5.16 -20.64
N ILE A 200 10.46 -5.71 -21.05
CA ILE A 200 10.65 -6.23 -22.41
C ILE A 200 9.70 -7.39 -22.69
N LYS A 201 9.56 -8.33 -21.75
CA LYS A 201 8.64 -9.46 -21.90
C LYS A 201 7.21 -8.99 -22.08
N TYR A 202 6.71 -8.13 -21.19
CA TYR A 202 5.33 -7.62 -21.28
C TYR A 202 5.10 -6.79 -22.54
N ALA A 203 6.10 -6.04 -23.02
CA ALA A 203 6.00 -5.33 -24.28
C ALA A 203 5.89 -6.28 -25.48
N LEU A 204 6.69 -7.36 -25.50
CA LEU A 204 6.60 -8.38 -26.55
C LEU A 204 5.29 -9.16 -26.50
N ASP A 205 4.84 -9.55 -25.30
CA ASP A 205 3.56 -10.23 -25.11
C ASP A 205 2.40 -9.33 -25.61
N PHE A 206 2.42 -8.04 -25.27
CA PHE A 206 1.43 -7.08 -25.75
C PHE A 206 1.43 -6.93 -27.27
N VAL A 207 2.61 -6.79 -27.88
CA VAL A 207 2.75 -6.69 -29.34
C VAL A 207 2.30 -7.97 -30.03
N SER A 208 2.59 -9.14 -29.47
CA SER A 208 2.12 -10.42 -30.00
C SER A 208 0.60 -10.49 -30.01
N ILE A 209 -0.05 -10.11 -28.91
CA ILE A 209 -1.51 -10.10 -28.81
C ILE A 209 -2.10 -9.13 -29.84
N LEU A 210 -1.51 -7.95 -30.00
CA LEU A 210 -1.97 -6.96 -30.97
C LEU A 210 -1.89 -7.47 -32.42
N TYR A 211 -0.85 -8.23 -32.75
CA TYR A 211 -0.70 -8.81 -34.10
C TYR A 211 -1.51 -10.09 -34.32
N GLU A 212 -1.93 -10.77 -33.26
CA GLU A 212 -2.83 -11.92 -33.33
C GLU A 212 -4.29 -11.50 -33.51
N THR A 213 -4.65 -10.28 -33.09
CA THR A 213 -5.98 -9.73 -33.29
C THR A 213 -6.15 -9.22 -34.72
N ASP A 214 -6.85 -9.98 -35.56
CA ASP A 214 -7.12 -9.61 -36.96
C ASP A 214 -8.20 -8.50 -37.08
N ASP A 215 -9.35 -8.67 -36.44
CA ASP A 215 -10.48 -7.74 -36.51
C ASP A 215 -11.02 -7.38 -35.12
N TYR A 216 -11.29 -6.10 -34.90
CA TYR A 216 -12.00 -5.62 -33.71
C TYR A 216 -13.35 -4.99 -34.10
N LEU A 217 -14.45 -5.54 -33.57
CA LEU A 217 -15.77 -4.93 -33.69
C LEU A 217 -16.01 -4.00 -32.51
N ILE A 218 -16.08 -2.69 -32.78
CA ILE A 218 -16.46 -1.68 -31.78
C ILE A 218 -17.93 -1.32 -31.99
N GLY A 219 -18.77 -1.69 -31.02
CA GLY A 219 -20.14 -1.19 -30.94
C GLY A 219 -20.16 0.21 -30.33
N ILE A 220 -20.70 1.19 -31.06
CA ILE A 220 -21.03 2.49 -30.49
C ILE A 220 -22.22 2.30 -29.54
N GLN A 221 -22.02 2.58 -28.26
CA GLN A 221 -22.98 2.32 -27.19
C GLN A 221 -24.35 2.98 -27.45
N GLU A 222 -24.38 4.11 -28.14
CA GLU A 222 -25.59 4.86 -28.50
C GLU A 222 -26.57 4.08 -29.40
N LYS A 223 -26.09 3.08 -30.17
CA LYS A 223 -26.95 2.22 -31.02
C LYS A 223 -27.31 0.87 -30.39
N LEU A 224 -26.78 0.56 -29.20
CA LEU A 224 -27.12 -0.66 -28.45
C LEU A 224 -28.33 -0.47 -27.52
N ASN A 225 -28.85 0.75 -27.39
CA ASN A 225 -30.21 1.01 -26.91
C ASN A 225 -31.26 0.61 -27.97
N ILE A 226 -31.15 -0.63 -28.46
CA ILE A 226 -32.27 -1.31 -29.08
C ILE A 226 -33.21 -1.57 -27.91
N LYS A 227 -34.20 -0.69 -27.70
CA LYS A 227 -35.36 -1.06 -26.89
C LYS A 227 -35.83 -2.40 -27.45
N PRO A 228 -36.09 -3.42 -26.60
CA PRO A 228 -36.68 -4.65 -27.10
C PRO A 228 -37.87 -4.24 -27.95
N ARG A 229 -37.94 -4.72 -29.20
CA ARG A 229 -39.17 -4.56 -29.99
C ARG A 229 -40.24 -5.28 -29.17
N MET A 230 -41.07 -4.52 -28.46
CA MET A 230 -42.32 -5.05 -27.96
C MET A 230 -43.08 -5.42 -29.23
N ASN A 231 -43.18 -6.72 -29.52
CA ASN A 231 -44.17 -7.17 -30.48
C ASN A 231 -45.52 -6.85 -29.83
N GLU A 232 -46.26 -5.89 -30.38
CA GLU A 232 -47.57 -5.47 -29.87
C GLU A 232 -48.65 -6.56 -30.05
N ASP A 233 -48.35 -7.66 -30.76
CA ASP A 233 -49.32 -8.68 -31.16
C ASP A 233 -49.11 -10.07 -30.51
N TRP A 234 -48.69 -10.15 -29.24
CA TRP A 234 -48.70 -11.44 -28.52
C TRP A 234 -49.98 -11.72 -27.72
N ASP A 235 -50.86 -10.71 -27.56
CA ASP A 235 -52.16 -10.82 -26.87
C ASP A 235 -53.35 -10.61 -27.82
N VAL A 236 -53.25 -11.09 -29.07
CA VAL A 236 -54.44 -11.32 -29.90
C VAL A 236 -54.66 -12.83 -29.96
N ASP A 237 -55.49 -13.30 -29.04
CA ASP A 237 -56.03 -14.66 -29.00
C ASP A 237 -56.59 -15.07 -30.38
N HIS A 238 -55.96 -16.07 -31.02
CA HIS A 238 -56.59 -17.00 -31.96
C HIS A 238 -55.93 -18.38 -31.89
#